data_AF-A0A936IVU4-F1
#
_entry.id   AF-A0A936IVU4-F1
#
_cell.length_a   1.000
_cell.length_b   1.000
_cell.length_c   1.000
_cell.angle_alpha   90.00
_cell.angle_beta   90.00
_cell.angle_gamma   90.00
#
_symmetry.space_group_name_H-M   'P 1'
#
loop_
_entity.id
_entity.type
_entity.pdbx_description
1 polymer ?
#
loop_
_entity_poly.entity_id
_entity_poly.type
_entity_poly.pdbx_seq_one_letter_code
_entity_poly.pdbx_strand_id
1 'polypeptide(L)'
;MRTKKDSEVLWFRFDQHTFFEREGERLQAGILRAGLVVNVVSERRDKPGFAYARLVQVADRQPDAQPATEPRRTLSAGRTWSSWSAFDSLLLPRGRLTFAGIVVRHEDSLLVLRTRKDGQKVFRVRDDTRYRAHGRQAGSGDLGLNTQVFIRAGRGLDNDLEVYEVVWGEILDPR
;
A
#
# COMPACT_ATOMS: atom_id res chain seq x y z
N MET A 1 -18.01 -18.93 23.01
CA MET A 1 -18.74 -17.66 23.20
C MET A 1 -18.20 -16.66 22.18
N ARG A 2 -19.03 -16.11 21.26
CA ARG A 2 -18.57 -15.09 20.29
C ARG A 2 -18.85 -13.70 20.87
N THR A 3 -17.83 -12.87 21.01
CA THR A 3 -17.99 -11.47 21.46
C THR A 3 -18.72 -10.66 20.40
N LYS A 4 -19.76 -9.93 20.83
CA LYS A 4 -20.53 -9.01 19.99
C LYS A 4 -19.62 -7.81 19.66
N LYS A 5 -19.40 -7.52 18.38
CA LYS A 5 -18.78 -6.24 17.98
C LYS A 5 -19.80 -5.14 18.26
N ASP A 6 -19.43 -4.18 19.12
CA ASP A 6 -20.13 -2.90 19.15
C ASP A 6 -19.89 -2.14 17.84
N SER A 7 -20.94 -1.45 17.41
CA SER A 7 -20.99 -0.73 16.13
C SER A 7 -21.24 0.74 16.42
N GLU A 8 -20.17 1.51 16.67
CA GLU A 8 -20.26 2.95 16.91
C GLU A 8 -20.66 3.71 15.62
N VAL A 9 -21.64 4.61 15.74
CA VAL A 9 -22.06 5.48 14.63
C VAL A 9 -21.21 6.75 14.64
N LEU A 10 -20.15 6.76 13.82
CA LEU A 10 -19.26 7.90 13.65
C LEU A 10 -19.82 8.93 12.65
N TRP A 11 -19.77 10.20 13.01
CA TRP A 11 -20.28 11.31 12.20
C TRP A 11 -19.14 12.19 11.68
N PHE A 12 -19.13 12.40 10.36
CA PHE A 12 -18.10 13.18 9.67
C PHE A 12 -18.70 14.36 8.89
N ARG A 13 -17.97 15.47 8.83
CA ARG A 13 -18.22 16.58 7.90
C ARG A 13 -17.31 16.46 6.67
N PHE A 14 -17.80 16.90 5.53
CA PHE A 14 -17.06 16.97 4.27
C PHE A 14 -17.41 18.26 3.51
N ASP A 15 -16.56 18.68 2.59
CA ASP A 15 -16.86 19.73 1.60
C ASP A 15 -16.03 19.53 0.31
N GLN A 16 -15.87 20.58 -0.51
CA GLN A 16 -15.11 20.57 -1.76
C GLN A 16 -13.62 20.15 -1.62
N HIS A 17 -13.03 20.29 -0.44
CA HIS A 17 -11.65 19.87 -0.16
C HIS A 17 -11.55 18.39 0.28
N THR A 18 -12.67 17.72 0.56
CA THR A 18 -12.70 16.27 0.80
C THR A 18 -12.50 15.52 -0.52
N PHE A 19 -11.51 14.64 -0.57
CA PHE A 19 -11.30 13.76 -1.72
C PHE A 19 -12.19 12.51 -1.60
N PHE A 20 -12.83 12.12 -2.70
CA PHE A 20 -13.68 10.93 -2.80
C PHE A 20 -13.13 10.02 -3.89
N GLU A 21 -13.03 8.72 -3.62
CA GLU A 21 -12.28 7.78 -4.46
C GLU A 21 -12.95 6.40 -4.55
N ARG A 22 -12.81 5.75 -5.69
CA ARG A 22 -13.04 4.31 -5.87
C ARG A 22 -12.08 3.77 -6.93
N GLU A 23 -11.42 2.65 -6.64
CA GLU A 23 -10.42 2.01 -7.52
C GLU A 23 -9.30 2.95 -8.06
N GLY A 24 -9.04 4.07 -7.37
CA GLY A 24 -8.07 5.10 -7.77
C GLY A 24 -8.65 6.24 -8.62
N GLU A 25 -9.91 6.16 -9.06
CA GLU A 25 -10.61 7.26 -9.74
C GLU A 25 -11.30 8.20 -8.75
N ARG A 26 -11.28 9.51 -9.05
CA ARG A 26 -11.94 10.53 -8.22
C ARG A 26 -13.45 10.54 -8.47
N LEU A 27 -14.22 10.28 -7.43
CA LEU A 27 -15.68 10.37 -7.44
C LEU A 27 -16.20 11.76 -7.01
N GLN A 28 -17.49 11.99 -7.23
CA GLN A 28 -18.25 13.05 -6.57
C GLN A 28 -19.05 12.49 -5.40
N ALA A 29 -19.18 13.26 -4.31
CA ALA A 29 -19.85 12.83 -3.08
C ALA A 29 -21.29 12.31 -3.29
N GLY A 30 -22.05 12.92 -4.23
CA GLY A 30 -23.43 12.54 -4.53
C GLY A 30 -23.60 11.16 -5.20
N ILE A 31 -22.51 10.48 -5.56
CA ILE A 31 -22.53 9.10 -6.08
C ILE A 31 -22.59 8.07 -4.93
N LEU A 32 -22.22 8.46 -3.71
CA LEU A 32 -22.27 7.59 -2.53
C LEU A 32 -23.71 7.22 -2.17
N ARG A 33 -23.92 5.94 -1.82
CA ARG A 33 -25.19 5.40 -1.35
C ARG A 33 -25.01 4.70 -0.01
N ALA A 34 -26.08 4.67 0.79
CA ALA A 34 -26.12 3.86 2.00
C ALA A 34 -25.89 2.37 1.66
N GLY A 35 -25.18 1.65 2.54
CA GLY A 35 -24.79 0.25 2.33
C GLY A 35 -23.44 0.05 1.63
N LEU A 36 -22.82 1.10 1.09
CA LEU A 36 -21.42 1.03 0.66
C LEU A 36 -20.48 0.96 1.87
N VAL A 37 -19.48 0.08 1.79
CA VAL A 37 -18.35 0.07 2.76
C VAL A 37 -17.40 1.20 2.37
N VAL A 38 -17.08 2.08 3.32
CA VAL A 38 -16.14 3.19 3.11
C VAL A 38 -15.03 3.22 4.15
N ASN A 39 -13.81 3.53 3.71
CA ASN A 39 -12.70 3.91 4.58
C ASN A 39 -12.63 5.43 4.63
N VAL A 40 -12.63 6.01 5.84
CA VAL A 40 -12.59 7.46 6.04
C VAL A 40 -11.29 7.84 6.74
N VAL A 41 -10.49 8.70 6.11
CA VAL A 41 -9.37 9.39 6.77
C VAL A 41 -9.87 10.73 7.26
N SER A 42 -9.96 10.89 8.57
CA SER A 42 -10.37 12.15 9.20
C SER A 42 -9.20 12.88 9.83
N GLU A 43 -9.44 14.14 10.19
CA GLU A 43 -8.60 14.86 11.13
C GLU A 43 -8.64 14.22 12.52
N ARG A 44 -7.59 14.48 13.32
CA ARG A 44 -7.50 14.02 14.71
C ARG A 44 -8.58 14.71 15.55
N ARG A 45 -9.38 13.91 16.25
CA ARG A 45 -10.58 14.35 16.97
C ARG A 45 -10.29 14.57 18.45
N ASP A 46 -9.78 15.75 18.81
CA ASP A 46 -9.44 16.08 20.21
C ASP A 46 -10.66 16.51 21.07
N LYS A 47 -11.88 16.56 20.48
CA LYS A 47 -13.17 16.82 21.16
C LYS A 47 -14.31 16.02 20.51
N PRO A 48 -15.38 15.65 21.25
CA PRO A 48 -16.43 14.74 20.76
C PRO A 48 -17.40 15.29 19.68
N GLY A 49 -17.13 16.45 19.05
CA GLY A 49 -17.91 16.92 17.89
C GLY A 49 -17.70 16.07 16.64
N PHE A 50 -18.39 16.39 15.53
CA PHE A 50 -18.11 15.81 14.21
C PHE A 50 -16.62 15.92 13.85
N ALA A 51 -16.01 14.86 13.31
CA ALA A 51 -14.67 14.94 12.74
C ALA A 51 -14.73 15.40 11.26
N TYR A 52 -13.69 16.05 10.75
CA TYR A 52 -13.62 16.43 9.34
C TYR A 52 -12.99 15.32 8.51
N ALA A 53 -13.66 14.88 7.44
CA ALA A 53 -13.16 13.88 6.51
C ALA A 53 -12.31 14.54 5.41
N ARG A 54 -11.05 14.09 5.26
CA ARG A 54 -10.13 14.55 4.21
C ARG A 54 -10.14 13.61 2.99
N LEU A 55 -10.28 12.30 3.22
CA LEU A 55 -10.38 11.28 2.17
C LEU A 55 -11.48 10.28 2.53
N VAL A 56 -12.32 9.95 1.56
CA VAL A 56 -13.35 8.89 1.64
C VAL A 56 -13.17 7.94 0.47
N GLN A 57 -12.70 6.72 0.74
CA GLN A 57 -12.55 5.66 -0.23
C GLN A 57 -13.74 4.71 -0.17
N VAL A 58 -14.35 4.41 -1.32
CA VAL A 58 -15.35 3.33 -1.46
C VAL A 58 -14.62 2.00 -1.65
N ALA A 59 -15.03 0.99 -0.88
CA ALA A 59 -14.52 -0.37 -0.99
C ALA A 59 -15.59 -1.30 -1.59
N ASP A 60 -15.25 -2.00 -2.66
CA ASP A 60 -16.12 -2.89 -3.43
C ASP A 60 -16.47 -4.22 -2.73
N ARG A 61 -16.39 -4.28 -1.39
CA ARG A 61 -16.73 -5.47 -0.63
C ARG A 61 -18.22 -5.54 -0.33
N GLN A 62 -18.95 -6.22 -1.20
CA GLN A 62 -20.21 -6.85 -0.83
C GLN A 62 -19.96 -7.84 0.34
N PRO A 63 -20.67 -7.75 1.47
CA PRO A 63 -20.58 -8.75 2.53
C PRO A 63 -21.43 -9.97 2.17
N ASP A 64 -20.82 -11.16 2.18
CA ASP A 64 -21.47 -12.40 1.76
C ASP A 64 -22.62 -12.83 2.68
N ALA A 65 -23.77 -13.14 2.08
CA ALA A 65 -24.80 -13.96 2.71
C ALA A 65 -24.66 -15.41 2.19
N GLN A 66 -24.38 -16.34 3.11
CA GLN A 66 -24.24 -17.78 2.87
C GLN A 66 -25.52 -18.51 3.37
N PRO A 67 -25.90 -19.70 2.84
CA PRO A 67 -24.99 -20.86 2.84
C PRO A 67 -25.07 -21.89 1.67
N ALA A 68 -23.98 -22.67 1.59
CA ALA A 68 -23.89 -24.09 1.22
C ALA A 68 -24.56 -24.66 -0.07
N THR A 69 -23.71 -25.05 -1.04
CA THR A 69 -23.68 -26.40 -1.67
C THR A 69 -22.28 -26.61 -2.29
N GLU A 70 -21.81 -27.86 -2.38
CA GLU A 70 -20.45 -28.24 -2.81
C GLU A 70 -20.30 -28.37 -4.37
N PRO A 71 -19.17 -28.84 -4.92
CA PRO A 71 -17.93 -28.07 -4.98
C PRO A 71 -17.41 -27.97 -6.43
N ARG A 72 -17.68 -26.86 -7.13
CA ARG A 72 -17.18 -26.67 -8.50
C ARG A 72 -15.77 -26.07 -8.50
N ARG A 73 -14.75 -26.88 -8.85
CA ARG A 73 -13.35 -26.44 -9.00
C ARG A 73 -13.19 -25.47 -10.18
N THR A 74 -13.32 -24.18 -9.94
CA THR A 74 -12.84 -23.12 -10.84
C THR A 74 -11.67 -22.40 -10.18
N LEU A 75 -10.48 -22.49 -10.80
CA LEU A 75 -9.27 -21.82 -10.33
C LEU A 75 -9.34 -20.32 -10.62
N SER A 76 -10.04 -19.57 -9.77
CA SER A 76 -10.10 -18.11 -9.79
C SER A 76 -8.78 -17.47 -9.31
N ALA A 77 -7.69 -17.80 -9.98
CA ALA A 77 -6.37 -17.21 -9.76
C ALA A 77 -6.33 -15.80 -10.36
N GLY A 78 -6.89 -14.81 -9.64
CA GLY A 78 -6.94 -13.43 -10.11
C GLY A 78 -7.24 -12.42 -9.01
N ARG A 79 -6.57 -11.27 -9.10
CA ARG A 79 -6.87 -10.02 -8.37
C ARG A 79 -6.79 -10.09 -6.83
N THR A 80 -5.60 -10.40 -6.31
CA THR A 80 -5.16 -9.94 -4.97
C THR A 80 -4.14 -8.79 -5.05
N TRP A 81 -4.14 -8.08 -6.19
CA TRP A 81 -3.55 -6.74 -6.29
C TRP A 81 -4.49 -5.69 -5.67
N SER A 82 -4.02 -4.46 -5.51
CA SER A 82 -4.84 -3.25 -5.27
C SER A 82 -5.81 -3.30 -4.07
N SER A 83 -5.23 -3.33 -2.86
CA SER A 83 -5.84 -2.69 -1.68
C SER A 83 -4.77 -1.98 -0.84
N TRP A 84 -3.72 -2.72 -0.44
CA TRP A 84 -2.57 -2.21 0.32
C TRP A 84 -1.69 -1.21 -0.46
N SER A 85 -1.78 -1.18 -1.79
CA SER A 85 -1.05 -0.21 -2.64
C SER A 85 -1.76 1.13 -2.78
N ALA A 86 -3.08 1.19 -2.53
CA ALA A 86 -3.83 2.46 -2.54
C ALA A 86 -3.44 3.31 -1.32
N PHE A 87 -3.50 2.72 -0.12
CA PHE A 87 -3.08 3.38 1.12
C PHE A 87 -1.66 3.94 1.07
N ASP A 88 -0.70 3.19 0.49
CA ASP A 88 0.68 3.65 0.28
C ASP A 88 0.82 4.82 -0.69
N SER A 89 -0.09 4.94 -1.65
CA SER A 89 -0.05 6.00 -2.66
C SER A 89 -0.67 7.30 -2.14
N LEU A 90 -1.55 7.20 -1.12
CA LEU A 90 -2.41 8.29 -0.66
C LEU A 90 -2.04 8.87 0.70
N LEU A 91 -1.52 8.06 1.64
CA LEU A 91 -1.25 8.54 3.00
C LEU A 91 0.06 9.34 3.10
N LEU A 92 1.11 8.94 2.37
CA LEU A 92 2.26 9.79 2.03
C LEU A 92 2.83 9.34 0.67
N PRO A 93 3.18 10.24 -0.27
CA PRO A 93 3.86 9.89 -1.52
C PRO A 93 5.35 9.54 -1.27
N ARG A 94 5.58 8.52 -0.44
CA ARG A 94 6.91 8.00 -0.08
C ARG A 94 7.53 7.31 -1.29
N GLY A 95 8.77 7.67 -1.57
CA GLY A 95 9.56 7.07 -2.64
C GLY A 95 9.20 7.51 -4.05
N ARG A 96 9.31 8.81 -4.37
CA ARG A 96 9.20 9.34 -5.75
C ARG A 96 10.45 9.05 -6.60
N LEU A 97 11.58 8.64 -6.01
CA LEU A 97 12.77 8.23 -6.76
C LEU A 97 12.71 6.71 -6.98
N THR A 98 13.06 6.27 -8.18
CA THR A 98 13.22 4.85 -8.51
C THR A 98 14.66 4.58 -8.91
N PHE A 99 15.23 3.49 -8.41
CA PHE A 99 16.58 3.06 -8.75
C PHE A 99 16.58 1.60 -9.17
N ALA A 100 17.42 1.27 -10.15
CA ALA A 100 17.69 -0.10 -10.58
C ALA A 100 19.20 -0.37 -10.42
N GLY A 101 19.55 -1.53 -9.87
CA GLY A 101 20.93 -1.87 -9.57
C GLY A 101 21.11 -3.30 -9.11
N ILE A 102 22.35 -3.64 -8.78
CA ILE A 102 22.75 -4.95 -8.25
C ILE A 102 23.07 -4.79 -6.77
N VAL A 103 22.51 -5.63 -5.90
CA VAL A 103 22.84 -5.64 -4.46
C VAL A 103 24.30 -6.03 -4.27
N VAL A 104 25.10 -5.16 -3.65
CA VAL A 104 26.50 -5.44 -3.30
C VAL A 104 26.73 -5.59 -1.79
N ARG A 105 25.83 -5.06 -0.97
CA ARG A 105 25.76 -5.26 0.49
C ARG A 105 24.33 -5.02 0.96
N HIS A 106 23.84 -5.83 1.90
CA HIS A 106 22.54 -5.66 2.54
C HIS A 106 22.63 -6.09 4.00
N GLU A 107 22.09 -5.26 4.88
CA GLU A 107 22.01 -5.37 6.34
C GLU A 107 20.67 -4.78 6.79
N ASP A 108 20.25 -5.03 8.03
CA ASP A 108 18.90 -4.66 8.52
C ASP A 108 18.57 -3.15 8.38
N SER A 109 19.57 -2.28 8.48
CA SER A 109 19.44 -0.82 8.35
C SER A 109 20.06 -0.25 7.07
N LEU A 110 20.68 -1.07 6.20
CA LEU A 110 21.53 -0.60 5.11
C LEU A 110 21.41 -1.45 3.83
N LEU A 111 21.16 -0.81 2.70
CA LEU A 111 21.18 -1.43 1.37
C LEU A 111 22.14 -0.68 0.47
N VAL A 112 23.13 -1.37 -0.12
CA VAL A 112 24.08 -0.79 -1.06
C VAL A 112 23.89 -1.42 -2.43
N LEU A 113 23.58 -0.58 -3.42
CA LEU A 113 23.34 -0.98 -4.81
C LEU A 113 24.42 -0.46 -5.73
N ARG A 114 25.02 -1.31 -6.56
CA ARG A 114 25.76 -0.88 -7.74
C ARG A 114 24.77 -0.55 -8.85
N THR A 115 24.59 0.74 -9.10
CA THR A 115 23.80 1.29 -10.21
C THR A 115 24.62 1.28 -11.52
N ARG A 116 23.95 1.41 -12.68
CA ARG A 116 24.64 1.41 -13.99
C ARG A 116 25.37 2.71 -14.35
N LYS A 117 25.01 3.85 -13.72
CA LYS A 117 25.56 5.18 -14.05
C LYS A 117 26.36 5.81 -12.90
N ASP A 118 25.86 5.69 -11.68
CA ASP A 118 26.33 6.49 -10.54
C ASP A 118 27.25 5.68 -9.60
N GLY A 119 27.76 4.54 -10.06
CA GLY A 119 28.53 3.61 -9.23
C GLY A 119 27.69 3.01 -8.10
N GLN A 120 28.31 2.86 -6.92
CA GLN A 120 27.60 2.41 -5.71
C GLN A 120 26.78 3.54 -5.09
N LYS A 121 25.52 3.26 -4.79
CA LYS A 121 24.67 4.10 -3.93
C LYS A 121 24.35 3.36 -2.65
N VAL A 122 24.45 4.09 -1.54
CA VAL A 122 24.03 3.65 -0.21
C VAL A 122 22.61 4.15 0.05
N PHE A 123 21.78 3.31 0.65
CA PHE A 123 20.42 3.61 1.07
C PHE A 123 20.19 3.13 2.50
N ARG A 124 19.48 3.93 3.29
CA ARG A 124 18.99 3.55 4.62
C ARG A 124 17.75 2.68 4.47
N VAL A 125 17.80 1.46 5.01
CA VAL A 125 16.60 0.61 5.15
C VAL A 125 15.77 1.15 6.32
N ARG A 126 14.46 0.97 6.25
CA ARG A 126 13.48 1.39 7.25
C ARG A 126 12.72 0.17 7.75
N ASP A 127 12.24 0.24 8.99
CA ASP A 127 11.41 -0.81 9.60
C ASP A 127 10.10 -1.06 8.81
N ASP A 128 9.65 -0.08 8.03
CA ASP A 128 8.51 -0.17 7.10
C ASP A 128 8.90 -0.43 5.62
N THR A 129 10.16 -0.77 5.31
CA THR A 129 10.60 -1.18 3.96
C THR A 129 9.97 -2.51 3.55
N ARG A 130 9.31 -2.54 2.38
CA ARG A 130 8.63 -3.72 1.85
C ARG A 130 9.50 -4.49 0.87
N TYR A 131 9.62 -5.80 1.07
CA TYR A 131 10.41 -6.69 0.22
C TYR A 131 9.48 -7.57 -0.64
N ARG A 132 9.80 -7.74 -1.93
CA ARG A 132 9.02 -8.52 -2.89
C ARG A 132 9.88 -9.35 -3.85
N ALA A 133 9.70 -10.66 -3.83
CA ALA A 133 10.34 -11.62 -4.72
C ALA A 133 9.30 -12.19 -5.70
N HIS A 134 9.55 -12.12 -7.01
CA HIS A 134 8.69 -12.66 -8.08
C HIS A 134 7.20 -12.24 -7.94
N GLY A 135 6.98 -10.97 -7.58
CA GLY A 135 5.64 -10.40 -7.35
C GLY A 135 4.95 -10.79 -6.03
N ARG A 136 5.57 -11.64 -5.21
CA ARG A 136 5.05 -12.04 -3.88
C ARG A 136 5.75 -11.26 -2.77
N GLN A 137 5.13 -11.17 -1.59
CA GLN A 137 5.79 -10.62 -0.41
C GLN A 137 6.94 -11.53 0.03
N ALA A 138 8.07 -10.93 0.39
CA ALA A 138 9.28 -11.58 0.89
C ALA A 138 9.75 -10.91 2.18
N GLY A 139 10.72 -11.51 2.88
CA GLY A 139 11.46 -10.90 3.97
C GLY A 139 12.72 -10.18 3.49
N SER A 140 13.41 -9.51 4.42
CA SER A 140 14.73 -8.92 4.17
C SER A 140 15.79 -10.00 3.90
N GLY A 141 15.78 -11.10 4.66
CA GLY A 141 16.71 -12.22 4.52
C GLY A 141 16.60 -13.04 3.22
N ASP A 142 15.53 -12.85 2.44
CA ASP A 142 15.38 -13.47 1.11
C ASP A 142 16.20 -12.73 0.02
N LEU A 143 16.77 -11.56 0.34
CA LEU A 143 17.48 -10.70 -0.61
C LEU A 143 18.98 -11.10 -0.73
N GLY A 144 19.28 -11.99 -1.66
CA GLY A 144 20.67 -12.40 -1.93
C GLY A 144 21.56 -11.28 -2.48
N LEU A 145 22.86 -11.35 -2.17
CA LEU A 145 23.89 -10.54 -2.84
C LEU A 145 23.95 -10.85 -4.35
N ASN A 146 24.40 -9.88 -5.14
CA ASN A 146 24.40 -9.89 -6.61
C ASN A 146 23.01 -9.99 -7.29
N THR A 147 21.90 -9.98 -6.53
CA THR A 147 20.55 -9.87 -7.06
C THR A 147 20.35 -8.54 -7.79
N GLN A 148 19.74 -8.55 -8.98
CA GLN A 148 19.25 -7.33 -9.62
C GLN A 148 17.92 -6.92 -8.97
N VAL A 149 17.84 -5.69 -8.48
CA VAL A 149 16.66 -5.12 -7.82
C VAL A 149 16.18 -3.86 -8.53
N PHE A 150 14.87 -3.62 -8.39
CA PHE A 150 14.25 -2.31 -8.55
C PHE A 150 13.79 -1.84 -7.18
N ILE A 151 14.15 -0.61 -6.79
CA ILE A 151 13.75 -0.04 -5.50
C ILE A 151 13.00 1.27 -5.68
N ARG A 152 12.05 1.52 -4.78
CA ARG A 152 11.44 2.85 -4.56
C ARG A 152 12.08 3.48 -3.33
N ALA A 153 12.65 4.66 -3.51
CA ALA A 153 13.40 5.37 -2.50
C ALA A 153 13.06 6.87 -2.50
N GLY A 154 13.24 7.51 -1.35
CA GLY A 154 13.02 8.95 -1.18
C GLY A 154 14.16 9.57 -0.41
N ARG A 155 14.02 10.85 -0.05
CA ARG A 155 14.93 11.51 0.89
C ARG A 155 14.27 11.60 2.26
N GLY A 156 15.01 11.23 3.31
CA GLY A 156 14.61 11.41 4.70
C GLY A 156 14.72 12.88 5.14
N LEU A 157 14.43 13.15 6.41
CA LEU A 157 14.58 14.48 7.00
C LEU A 157 16.04 14.94 6.96
N ASP A 158 16.97 14.02 7.25
CA ASP A 158 18.41 14.22 7.23
C ASP A 158 19.02 14.15 5.81
N ASN A 159 18.18 14.31 4.78
CA ASN A 159 18.52 14.28 3.35
C ASN A 159 19.03 12.92 2.80
N ASP A 160 19.31 11.94 3.65
CA ASP A 160 19.69 10.57 3.29
C ASP A 160 18.69 9.88 2.36
N LEU A 161 19.17 8.95 1.52
CA LEU A 161 18.31 8.13 0.65
C LEU A 161 17.69 6.98 1.45
N GLU A 162 16.38 6.97 1.60
CA GLU A 162 15.63 5.94 2.33
C GLU A 162 14.91 4.97 1.39
N VAL A 163 14.92 3.66 1.70
CA VAL A 163 14.20 2.63 0.94
C VAL A 163 12.78 2.44 1.47
N TYR A 164 11.79 2.38 0.59
CA TYR A 164 10.39 2.07 0.93
C TYR A 164 9.92 0.73 0.34
N GLU A 165 10.42 0.37 -0.85
CA GLU A 165 10.06 -0.89 -1.51
C GLU A 165 11.28 -1.46 -2.26
N VAL A 166 11.52 -2.78 -2.15
CA VAL A 166 12.54 -3.54 -2.86
C VAL A 166 11.87 -4.69 -3.61
N VAL A 167 12.05 -4.74 -4.93
CA VAL A 167 11.43 -5.73 -5.82
C VAL A 167 12.51 -6.45 -6.65
N TRP A 168 12.45 -7.78 -6.69
CA TRP A 168 13.32 -8.61 -7.52
C TRP A 168 12.61 -9.87 -8.06
N GLY A 169 13.32 -10.61 -8.90
CA GLY A 169 12.80 -11.74 -9.66
C GLY A 169 12.58 -11.38 -11.13
N GLU A 170 11.82 -12.23 -11.82
CA GLU A 170 11.54 -12.06 -13.24
C GLU A 170 10.55 -10.91 -13.50
N ILE A 171 10.79 -10.15 -14.57
CA ILE A 171 9.81 -9.20 -15.10
C ILE A 171 8.73 -10.03 -15.79
N LEU A 172 7.53 -10.07 -15.21
CA LEU A 172 6.39 -10.73 -15.80
C LEU A 172 5.91 -9.90 -17.00
N ASP A 173 5.87 -10.51 -18.19
CA ASP A 173 5.28 -9.86 -19.37
C ASP A 173 3.80 -9.55 -19.13
N PRO A 174 3.35 -8.30 -19.39
CA PRO A 174 1.92 -7.97 -19.34
C PRO A 174 1.16 -8.70 -20.46
N ARG A 175 0.02 -9.29 -20.10
CA ARG A 175 -0.96 -9.88 -21.02
C ARG A 175 -2.24 -9.06 -21.03
#